data_AF-A0A218PCD3-F1
#
_entry.id   AF-A0A218PCD3-F1
#
_cell.length_a   1.000
_cell.length_b   1.000
_cell.length_c   1.000
_cell.angle_alpha   90.00
_cell.angle_beta   90.00
_cell.angle_gamma   90.00
#
_symmetry.space_group_name_H-M   'P 1'
#
loop_
_entity.id
_entity.type
_entity.pdbx_description
1 polymer ?
#
loop_
_entity_poly.entity_id
_entity_poly.type
_entity_poly.pdbx_seq_one_letter_code
_entity_poly.pdbx_strand_id
1 'polypeptide(L)'
;MKRGILLGALLLGGLLVGLVYAGGNSASARSCWTPWDHNTDVREWSDNEWVWAGIHGQVLVCDGRFQQVLTDTVHGVYTAKGMKQWYGGVVKRSQRSYAYVRYIRYNGDQGTAFADIPHLFG
;
A
#
# COMPACT_ATOMS: atom_id res chain seq x y z
N MET A 1 -12.15 -64.86 -32.48
CA MET A 1 -12.38 -63.82 -31.45
C MET A 1 -11.07 -63.72 -30.66
N LYS A 2 -10.22 -62.70 -30.74
CA LYS A 2 -10.42 -61.25 -30.62
C LYS A 2 -9.59 -60.51 -31.69
N ARG A 3 -10.24 -59.67 -32.49
CA ARG A 3 -9.67 -58.61 -33.34
C ARG A 3 -10.13 -57.28 -32.72
N GLY A 4 -9.25 -56.30 -32.66
CA GLY A 4 -9.44 -55.03 -31.94
C GLY A 4 -8.54 -55.04 -30.71
N ILE A 5 -7.49 -54.24 -30.62
CA ILE A 5 -7.37 -52.81 -30.94
C ILE A 5 -5.93 -52.58 -31.39
N LEU A 6 -5.73 -52.43 -32.70
CA LEU A 6 -4.42 -52.20 -33.35
C LEU A 6 -4.54 -51.02 -34.35
N LEU A 7 -5.32 -50.01 -34.00
CA LEU A 7 -5.66 -48.84 -34.83
C LEU A 7 -5.47 -47.50 -34.10
N GLY A 8 -4.70 -47.48 -33.01
CA GLY A 8 -4.32 -46.26 -32.28
C GLY A 8 -2.94 -45.70 -32.65
N ALA A 9 -2.28 -46.28 -33.65
CA ALA A 9 -1.12 -45.69 -34.30
C ALA A 9 -1.62 -45.00 -35.58
N LEU A 10 -1.58 -43.66 -35.64
CA LEU A 10 -1.27 -42.86 -36.85
C LEU A 10 -1.63 -41.35 -36.80
N LEU A 11 -2.18 -40.77 -35.72
CA LEU A 11 -2.64 -39.36 -35.76
C LEU A 11 -2.09 -38.37 -34.72
N LEU A 12 -1.12 -38.75 -33.88
CA LEU A 12 -0.46 -37.77 -32.98
C LEU A 12 1.07 -37.78 -33.09
N GLY A 13 1.59 -38.38 -34.16
CA GLY A 13 2.93 -38.06 -34.67
C GLY A 13 2.85 -36.80 -35.51
N GLY A 14 3.09 -35.64 -34.90
CA GLY A 14 3.16 -34.39 -35.65
C GLY A 14 2.94 -33.13 -34.84
N LEU A 15 3.72 -32.88 -33.78
CA LEU A 15 4.02 -31.50 -33.35
C LEU A 15 5.23 -31.41 -32.41
N LEU A 16 6.31 -32.12 -32.72
CA LEU A 16 7.65 -31.74 -32.27
C LEU A 16 8.38 -31.27 -33.52
N VAL A 17 8.47 -29.95 -33.70
CA VAL A 17 9.56 -29.17 -34.33
C VAL A 17 8.99 -27.79 -34.69
N GLY A 18 9.39 -26.80 -33.91
CA GLY A 18 9.24 -25.37 -34.19
C GLY A 18 9.08 -24.62 -32.87
N LEU A 19 9.94 -23.69 -32.48
CA LEU A 19 11.07 -23.06 -33.12
C LEU A 19 11.93 -22.50 -31.96
N VAL A 20 13.25 -22.60 -32.10
CA VAL A 20 14.22 -21.96 -31.22
C VAL A 20 14.35 -20.48 -31.65
N TYR A 21 14.49 -19.58 -30.67
CA TYR A 21 15.08 -18.23 -30.77
C TYR A 21 14.24 -17.05 -31.32
N ALA A 22 13.72 -16.25 -30.38
CA ALA A 22 13.94 -14.80 -30.34
C ALA A 22 14.30 -14.51 -28.85
N GLY A 23 15.47 -14.00 -28.45
CA GLY A 23 16.31 -13.04 -29.12
C GLY A 23 15.80 -11.64 -28.85
N GLY A 24 15.98 -11.12 -27.63
CA GLY A 24 15.80 -9.69 -27.32
C GLY A 24 15.08 -9.42 -26.01
N ASN A 25 15.80 -8.83 -25.05
CA ASN A 25 15.33 -8.26 -23.80
C ASN A 25 14.69 -9.23 -22.79
N SER A 26 15.52 -9.74 -21.88
CA SER A 26 15.10 -9.91 -20.48
C SER A 26 14.78 -8.54 -19.87
N ALA A 27 13.74 -7.88 -20.37
CA ALA A 27 13.04 -6.88 -19.60
C ALA A 27 12.43 -7.66 -18.45
N SER A 28 13.00 -7.56 -17.25
CA SER A 28 12.28 -7.97 -16.05
C SER A 28 10.96 -7.20 -16.11
N ALA A 29 9.86 -7.89 -16.40
CA ALA A 29 8.55 -7.26 -16.36
C ALA A 29 8.39 -6.73 -14.94
N ARG A 30 8.49 -5.40 -14.80
CA ARG A 30 8.49 -4.73 -13.51
C ARG A 30 7.15 -5.03 -12.87
N SER A 31 7.12 -5.85 -11.82
CA SER A 31 5.86 -6.21 -11.18
C SER A 31 5.45 -5.03 -10.30
N CYS A 32 4.48 -4.25 -10.77
CA CYS A 32 3.93 -3.12 -10.04
C CYS A 32 2.53 -3.44 -9.52
N TRP A 33 2.24 -3.03 -8.29
CA TRP A 33 0.92 -3.11 -7.68
C TRP A 33 0.61 -1.84 -6.87
N THR A 34 -0.67 -1.64 -6.54
CA THR A 34 -1.15 -0.46 -5.82
C THR A 34 -1.82 -0.84 -4.49
N PRO A 35 -1.08 -1.35 -3.49
CA PRO A 35 -1.65 -1.70 -2.19
C PRO A 35 -2.11 -0.47 -1.42
N TRP A 36 -3.03 -0.69 -0.48
CA TRP A 36 -3.42 0.30 0.51
C TRP A 36 -2.43 0.29 1.68
N ASP A 37 -1.94 1.47 2.04
CA ASP A 37 -1.16 1.71 3.25
C ASP A 37 -1.95 2.60 4.21
N HIS A 38 -1.79 2.39 5.51
CA HIS A 38 -2.47 3.14 6.54
C HIS A 38 -1.66 3.16 7.84
N ASN A 39 -1.77 4.27 8.55
CA ASN A 39 -1.12 4.45 9.85
C ASN A 39 -1.98 5.32 10.75
N THR A 40 -1.84 5.16 12.06
CA THR A 40 -2.59 5.89 13.08
C THR A 40 -1.75 6.12 14.33
N ASP A 41 -1.86 7.31 14.93
CA ASP A 41 -1.36 7.63 16.27
C ASP A 41 -2.56 8.11 17.11
N VAL A 42 -2.93 7.30 18.10
CA VAL A 42 -4.03 7.54 19.03
C VAL A 42 -3.44 7.72 20.42
N ARG A 43 -3.79 8.82 21.07
CA ARG A 43 -3.36 9.15 22.43
C ARG A 43 -4.58 9.41 23.28
N GLU A 44 -4.76 8.62 24.33
CA GLU A 44 -5.93 8.68 25.19
C GLU A 44 -5.47 8.72 26.65
N TRP A 45 -6.02 9.67 27.40
CA TRP A 45 -5.78 9.82 28.83
C TRP A 45 -7.06 9.56 29.65
N SER A 46 -8.24 9.75 29.05
CA SER A 46 -9.55 9.38 29.59
C SER A 46 -10.62 9.42 28.49
N ASP A 47 -11.84 8.97 28.79
CA ASP A 47 -13.02 8.99 27.89
C ASP A 47 -13.35 10.38 27.29
N ASN A 48 -12.90 11.44 27.95
CA ASN A 48 -13.12 12.82 27.53
C ASN A 48 -11.84 13.54 27.10
N GLU A 49 -10.69 12.88 27.15
CA GLU A 49 -9.39 13.47 26.83
C GLU A 49 -8.58 12.55 25.92
N TRP A 50 -8.64 12.83 24.61
CA TRP A 50 -7.94 12.04 23.60
C TRP A 50 -7.62 12.85 22.33
N VAL A 51 -6.65 12.35 21.57
CA VAL A 51 -6.21 12.88 20.28
C VAL A 51 -6.02 11.73 19.29
N TRP A 52 -6.45 11.91 18.05
CA TRP A 52 -6.28 10.92 16.98
C TRP A 52 -5.82 11.59 15.68
N ALA A 53 -4.66 11.15 15.18
CA ALA A 53 -4.23 11.34 13.80
C ALA A 53 -4.24 9.99 13.06
N GLY A 54 -4.85 9.92 11.88
CA GLY A 54 -4.89 8.74 11.04
C GLY A 54 -4.78 9.09 9.57
N ILE A 55 -4.11 8.27 8.78
CA ILE A 55 -3.99 8.46 7.34
C ILE A 55 -4.06 7.12 6.61
N HIS A 56 -4.67 7.11 5.43
CA HIS A 56 -4.68 5.96 4.54
C HIS A 56 -4.69 6.40 3.07
N GLY A 57 -4.10 5.59 2.20
CA GLY A 57 -3.99 5.87 0.78
C GLY A 57 -3.39 4.69 0.01
N GLN A 58 -3.54 4.70 -1.32
CA GLN A 58 -2.83 3.75 -2.17
C GLN A 58 -1.40 4.22 -2.41
N VAL A 59 -0.48 3.25 -2.45
CA VAL A 59 0.93 3.47 -2.79
C VAL A 59 1.29 2.65 -4.02
N LEU A 60 2.14 3.17 -4.90
CA LEU A 60 2.71 2.41 -6.00
C LEU A 60 3.97 1.70 -5.51
N VAL A 61 4.00 0.38 -5.62
CA VAL A 61 5.17 -0.44 -5.31
C VAL A 61 5.53 -1.24 -6.56
N CYS A 62 6.80 -1.17 -6.96
CA CYS A 62 7.35 -1.90 -8.10
C CYS A 62 8.61 -2.67 -7.66
N ASP A 63 8.72 -3.93 -8.05
CA ASP A 63 9.82 -4.85 -7.65
C ASP A 63 10.02 -4.89 -6.11
N GLY A 64 8.92 -4.86 -5.36
CA GLY A 64 8.94 -4.83 -3.89
C GLY A 64 9.38 -3.50 -3.26
N ARG A 65 9.63 -2.45 -4.06
CA ARG A 65 10.06 -1.13 -3.57
C ARG A 65 8.99 -0.07 -3.73
N PHE A 66 8.79 0.74 -2.69
CA PHE A 66 7.94 1.93 -2.75
C PHE A 66 8.42 2.89 -3.84
N GLN A 67 7.49 3.40 -4.65
CA GLN A 67 7.76 4.38 -5.69
C GLN A 67 7.17 5.74 -5.32
N GLN A 68 5.87 5.77 -4.98
CA GLN A 68 5.15 7.00 -4.65
C GLN A 68 3.81 6.70 -3.95
N VAL A 69 3.27 7.68 -3.27
CA VAL A 69 1.87 7.76 -2.81
C VAL A 69 1.00 8.25 -3.97
N LEU A 70 -0.12 7.60 -4.20
CA LEU A 70 -1.15 8.06 -5.15
C LEU A 70 -2.03 9.10 -4.44
N THR A 71 -1.70 10.38 -4.61
CA THR A 71 -2.24 11.49 -3.79
C THR A 71 -3.75 11.69 -3.88
N ASP A 72 -4.35 11.29 -4.99
CA ASP A 72 -5.79 11.31 -5.25
C ASP A 72 -6.57 10.31 -4.37
N THR A 73 -5.88 9.29 -3.83
CA THR A 73 -6.45 8.26 -2.95
C THR A 73 -6.21 8.53 -1.46
N VAL A 74 -5.53 9.62 -1.12
CA VAL A 74 -5.15 9.90 0.28
C VAL A 74 -6.31 10.53 1.03
N HIS A 75 -6.68 9.90 2.14
CA HIS A 75 -7.60 10.46 3.12
C HIS A 75 -6.99 10.37 4.52
N GLY A 76 -7.43 11.23 5.43
CA GLY A 76 -6.95 11.22 6.80
C GLY A 76 -7.96 11.80 7.78
N VAL A 77 -7.74 11.47 9.04
CA VAL A 77 -8.52 11.91 10.20
C VAL A 77 -7.56 12.67 11.12
N TYR A 78 -7.99 13.84 11.57
CA TYR A 78 -7.27 14.64 12.56
C TYR A 78 -8.30 15.24 13.51
N THR A 79 -8.34 14.75 14.74
CA THR A 79 -9.35 15.18 15.71
C THR A 79 -8.82 15.06 17.13
N ALA A 80 -9.44 15.83 18.03
CA ALA A 80 -9.14 15.80 19.45
C ALA A 80 -10.37 16.16 20.27
N LYS A 81 -10.42 15.62 21.48
CA LYS A 81 -11.45 15.89 22.49
C LYS A 81 -10.78 16.20 23.83
N GLY A 82 -11.33 17.18 24.55
CA GLY A 82 -10.83 17.56 25.87
C GLY A 82 -9.50 18.32 25.87
N MET A 83 -9.04 18.82 24.73
CA MET A 83 -7.84 19.66 24.64
C MET A 83 -8.19 21.12 24.91
N LYS A 84 -7.30 21.85 25.60
CA LYS A 84 -7.42 23.30 25.78
C LYS A 84 -7.30 24.03 24.45
N GLN A 85 -6.35 23.60 23.62
CA GLN A 85 -6.18 24.06 22.25
C GLN A 85 -5.68 22.89 21.41
N TRP A 86 -6.18 22.79 20.18
CA TRP A 86 -5.63 21.85 19.22
C TRP A 86 -5.81 22.38 17.79
N TYR A 87 -4.95 21.92 16.91
CA TYR A 87 -5.10 22.09 15.47
C TYR A 87 -4.49 20.90 14.76
N GLY A 88 -4.97 20.62 13.56
CA GLY A 88 -4.49 19.51 12.77
C GLY A 88 -4.77 19.69 11.30
N GLY A 89 -4.30 18.71 10.53
CA GLY A 89 -4.56 18.68 9.10
C GLY A 89 -3.96 17.44 8.44
N VAL A 90 -4.27 17.31 7.15
CA VAL A 90 -3.69 16.30 6.26
C VAL A 90 -2.83 17.00 5.23
N VAL A 91 -1.60 16.51 5.06
CA VAL A 91 -0.67 16.96 4.03
C VAL A 91 -0.49 15.83 3.02
N LYS A 92 -0.75 16.14 1.74
CA LYS A 92 -0.66 15.19 0.62
C LYS A 92 0.51 15.56 -0.28
N ARG A 93 1.45 14.64 -0.48
CA ARG A 93 2.56 14.79 -1.43
C ARG A 93 2.85 13.44 -2.09
N SER A 94 3.44 13.47 -3.28
CA SER A 94 3.75 12.28 -4.07
C SER A 94 4.67 11.29 -3.36
N GLN A 95 5.60 11.75 -2.52
CA GLN A 95 6.54 10.86 -1.83
C GLN A 95 6.18 10.58 -0.38
N ARG A 96 5.36 11.43 0.24
CA ARG A 96 4.99 11.32 1.65
C ARG A 96 3.67 12.01 1.89
N SER A 97 2.75 11.31 2.54
CA SER A 97 1.52 11.92 3.03
C SER A 97 1.38 11.66 4.52
N TYR A 98 0.86 12.63 5.27
CA TYR A 98 0.70 12.51 6.73
C TYR A 98 -0.48 13.31 7.26
N ALA A 99 -1.04 12.82 8.36
CA ALA A 99 -2.00 13.51 9.22
C ALA A 99 -1.31 13.87 10.55
N TYR A 100 -1.65 15.03 11.10
CA TYR A 100 -1.13 15.45 12.39
C TYR A 100 -2.17 16.17 13.22
N VAL A 101 -2.04 16.08 14.53
CA VAL A 101 -2.75 16.90 15.50
C VAL A 101 -1.76 17.41 16.54
N ARG A 102 -1.58 18.74 16.61
CA ARG A 102 -0.86 19.41 17.68
C ARG A 102 -1.85 19.84 18.74
N TYR A 103 -1.52 19.61 20.01
CA TYR A 103 -2.44 19.84 21.11
C TYR A 103 -1.75 20.42 22.34
N ILE A 104 -2.54 21.11 23.15
CA ILE A 104 -2.23 21.57 24.50
C ILE A 104 -3.35 21.08 25.42
N ARG A 105 -3.00 20.30 26.44
CA ARG A 105 -3.91 19.81 27.49
C ARG A 105 -4.17 20.89 28.53
N TYR A 106 -5.22 20.76 29.34
CA TYR A 106 -5.56 21.77 30.36
C TYR A 106 -4.52 21.90 31.48
N ASN A 107 -3.76 20.83 31.74
CA ASN A 107 -2.62 20.85 32.66
C ASN A 107 -1.35 21.52 32.08
N GLY A 108 -1.38 21.95 30.81
CA GLY A 108 -0.26 22.59 30.13
C GLY A 108 0.62 21.66 29.28
N ASP A 109 0.42 20.35 29.34
CA ASP A 109 1.17 19.39 28.52
C ASP A 109 0.92 19.63 27.03
N GLN A 110 1.98 19.54 26.23
CA GLN A 110 1.90 19.71 24.79
C GLN A 110 2.35 18.44 24.08
N GLY A 111 1.83 18.23 22.88
CA GLY A 111 2.28 17.12 22.06
C GLY A 111 1.80 17.21 20.62
N THR A 112 2.22 16.22 19.85
CA THR A 112 1.79 16.01 18.47
C THR A 112 1.44 14.54 18.30
N ALA A 113 0.20 14.23 17.94
CA ALA A 113 -0.14 12.94 17.35
C ALA A 113 0.17 13.00 15.86
N PHE A 114 0.85 11.98 15.32
CA PHE A 114 1.35 12.01 13.95
C PHE A 114 1.23 10.64 13.30
N ALA A 115 0.56 10.58 12.15
CA ALA A 115 0.43 9.37 11.35
C ALA A 115 0.84 9.67 9.91
N ASP A 116 1.79 8.91 9.37
CA ASP A 116 2.24 9.05 7.99
C ASP A 116 2.17 7.73 7.22
N ILE A 117 2.22 7.86 5.90
CA ILE A 117 2.48 6.76 4.97
C ILE A 117 3.99 6.81 4.66
N PRO A 118 4.83 6.06 5.41
CA PRO A 118 6.28 6.02 5.22
C PRO A 118 6.70 5.12 4.05
N HIS A 119 7.98 5.22 3.66
CA HIS A 119 8.61 4.31 2.70
C HIS A 119 8.52 2.87 3.23
N LEU A 120 7.68 2.06 2.59
CA LEU A 120 7.33 0.71 3.06
C LEU A 120 8.51 -0.27 3.21
N PHE A 121 9.69 0.03 2.67
CA PHE A 121 10.95 -0.65 3.00
C PHE A 121 12.13 0.32 2.83
N GLY A 122 12.86 0.56 3.93
CA GLY A 122 14.26 1.00 3.87
C GLY A 122 15.15 -0.18 3.54
#